data_AF-A0A848D924-F1
#
_entry.id   AF-A0A848D924-F1
#
_cell.length_a   1.000
_cell.length_b   1.000
_cell.length_c   1.000
_cell.angle_alpha   90.00
_cell.angle_beta   90.00
_cell.angle_gamma   90.00
#
_symmetry.space_group_name_H-M   'P 1'
#
loop_
_entity.id
_entity.type
_entity.pdbx_description
1 polymer ?
#
loop_
_entity_poly.entity_id
_entity_poly.type
_entity_poly.pdbx_seq_one_letter_code
_entity_poly.pdbx_strand_id
1 'polypeptide(L)'
;MFEIPDKKQLIDIAVTKHRNLVDQYTSECEDMKSSETSLTQQIHKEKEELAARSNRKEVLEEKRKLLCYQAEKMLQQLFDMLLTTDNTGTGHLKQIHKTLIQKGIELDKTKNLQKERALIDEIKTVLEKIPQNNEVSKIIALINKKFEGAAASQTELQNLSNIKAQKTADKTQIKDISGRILWLKEQIDKHKQALSYWQEGLQ
;
A
#
# COMPACT_ATOMS: atom_id res chain seq x y z
N MET A 1 32.49 -32.42 -53.49
CA MET A 1 33.39 -31.40 -54.05
C MET A 1 32.86 -30.07 -53.52
N PHE A 2 33.56 -29.42 -52.59
CA PHE A 2 33.16 -28.08 -52.12
C PHE A 2 33.77 -27.08 -53.10
N GLU A 3 32.95 -26.45 -53.94
CA GLU A 3 33.38 -25.29 -54.72
C GLU A 3 33.67 -24.15 -53.74
N ILE A 4 34.87 -23.58 -53.82
CA ILE A 4 35.23 -22.40 -53.03
C ILE A 4 34.44 -21.24 -53.62
N PRO A 5 33.59 -20.54 -52.84
CA PRO A 5 32.79 -19.45 -53.38
C PRO A 5 33.67 -18.35 -53.95
N ASP A 6 33.23 -17.75 -55.06
CA ASP A 6 33.93 -16.61 -55.64
C ASP A 6 33.86 -15.37 -54.70
N LYS A 7 34.71 -14.37 -54.94
CA LYS A 7 34.79 -13.16 -54.10
C LYS A 7 33.43 -12.46 -53.94
N LYS A 8 32.62 -12.40 -55.01
CA LYS A 8 31.30 -11.76 -54.99
C LYS A 8 30.30 -12.58 -54.17
N GLN A 9 30.33 -13.91 -54.31
CA GLN A 9 29.52 -14.81 -53.50
C GLN A 9 29.87 -14.71 -52.00
N LEU A 10 31.16 -14.58 -51.66
CA LEU A 10 31.59 -14.38 -50.26
C LEU A 10 31.08 -13.04 -49.69
N ILE A 11 31.12 -11.96 -50.50
CA ILE A 11 30.61 -10.65 -50.09
C ILE A 11 29.09 -10.71 -49.90
N ASP A 12 28.35 -11.31 -50.82
CA ASP A 12 26.88 -11.45 -50.71
C ASP A 12 26.48 -12.26 -49.47
N ILE A 13 27.23 -13.33 -49.14
CA ILE A 13 27.04 -14.11 -47.91
C ILE A 13 27.30 -13.23 -46.67
N ALA A 14 28.38 -12.45 -46.65
CA ALA A 14 28.72 -11.56 -45.54
C ALA A 14 27.66 -10.47 -45.33
N VAL A 15 27.21 -9.82 -46.41
CA VAL A 15 26.14 -8.81 -46.38
C VAL A 15 24.83 -9.42 -45.88
N THR A 16 24.45 -10.59 -46.39
CA THR A 16 23.23 -11.28 -45.95
C THR A 16 23.29 -11.62 -44.46
N LYS A 17 24.43 -12.12 -43.98
CA LYS A 17 24.63 -12.47 -42.57
C LYS A 17 24.52 -11.24 -41.66
N HIS A 18 25.19 -10.14 -42.01
CA HIS A 18 25.13 -8.93 -41.21
C HIS A 18 23.72 -8.31 -41.21
N ARG A 19 23.00 -8.35 -42.34
CA ARG A 19 21.60 -7.90 -42.41
C ARG A 19 20.71 -8.72 -41.49
N ASN A 20 20.80 -10.05 -41.56
CA ASN A 20 20.02 -10.94 -40.68
C ASN A 20 20.30 -10.66 -39.19
N LEU A 21 21.55 -10.40 -38.82
CA LEU A 21 21.91 -10.07 -37.44
C LEU A 21 21.35 -8.70 -37.00
N VAL A 22 21.36 -7.70 -37.89
CA VAL A 22 20.73 -6.40 -37.62
C VAL A 22 19.23 -6.58 -37.38
N ASP A 23 18.55 -7.34 -38.23
CA ASP A 23 17.10 -7.55 -38.11
C ASP A 23 16.76 -8.30 -36.82
N GLN A 24 17.49 -9.38 -36.50
CA GLN A 24 17.31 -10.15 -35.27
C GLN A 24 17.52 -9.30 -34.01
N TYR A 25 18.65 -8.58 -33.91
CA TYR A 25 18.92 -7.75 -32.74
C TYR A 25 17.97 -6.56 -32.64
N THR A 26 17.49 -6.03 -33.76
CA THR A 26 16.49 -4.95 -33.75
C THR A 26 15.18 -5.45 -33.17
N SER A 27 14.68 -6.60 -33.63
CA SER A 27 13.47 -7.24 -33.07
C SER A 27 13.63 -7.51 -31.58
N GLU A 28 14.74 -8.13 -31.15
CA GLU A 28 15.00 -8.40 -29.73
C GLU A 28 15.04 -7.10 -28.90
N CYS A 29 15.62 -6.03 -29.44
CA CYS A 29 15.71 -4.73 -28.77
C CYS A 29 14.32 -4.10 -28.59
N GLU A 30 13.42 -4.26 -29.55
CA GLU A 30 12.03 -3.78 -29.46
C GLU A 30 11.23 -4.55 -28.40
N ASP A 31 11.34 -5.88 -28.38
CA ASP A 31 10.70 -6.74 -27.37
C ASP A 31 11.17 -6.39 -25.94
N MET A 32 12.49 -6.16 -25.79
CA MET A 32 13.08 -5.78 -24.51
C MET A 32 12.61 -4.40 -24.04
N LYS A 33 12.50 -3.42 -24.95
CA LYS A 33 11.95 -2.08 -24.62
C LYS A 33 10.49 -2.15 -24.18
N SER A 34 9.68 -2.99 -24.83
CA SER A 34 8.29 -3.20 -24.44
C SER A 34 8.20 -3.79 -23.03
N SER A 35 9.04 -4.79 -22.75
CA SER A 35 9.16 -5.41 -21.42
C SER A 35 9.62 -4.42 -20.36
N GLU A 36 10.63 -3.59 -20.64
CA GLU A 36 11.13 -2.52 -19.76
C GLU A 36 10.03 -1.52 -19.41
N THR A 37 9.25 -1.10 -20.42
CA THR A 37 8.13 -0.17 -20.25
C THR A 37 7.06 -0.77 -19.36
N SER A 38 6.66 -2.02 -19.62
CA SER A 38 5.65 -2.73 -18.82
C SER A 38 6.08 -2.88 -17.36
N LEU A 39 7.33 -3.28 -17.11
CA LEU A 39 7.87 -3.41 -15.75
C LEU A 39 7.95 -2.06 -15.03
N THR A 40 8.36 -1.00 -15.75
CA THR A 40 8.43 0.36 -15.19
C THR A 40 7.04 0.84 -14.79
N GLN A 41 6.03 0.63 -15.63
CA GLN A 41 4.63 0.96 -15.32
C GLN A 41 4.11 0.17 -14.12
N GLN A 42 4.42 -1.13 -14.04
CA GLN A 42 4.05 -1.96 -12.90
C GLN A 42 4.67 -1.43 -11.60
N ILE A 43 5.98 -1.13 -11.59
CA ILE A 43 6.65 -0.53 -10.43
C ILE A 43 6.02 0.79 -10.03
N HIS A 44 5.68 1.64 -11.00
CA HIS A 44 5.06 2.92 -10.72
C HIS A 44 3.69 2.73 -10.05
N LYS A 45 2.84 1.87 -10.62
CA LYS A 45 1.53 1.53 -10.06
C LYS A 45 1.65 0.93 -8.65
N GLU A 46 2.58 0.01 -8.42
CA GLU A 46 2.83 -0.57 -7.10
C GLU A 46 3.26 0.49 -6.07
N LYS A 47 4.09 1.47 -6.48
CA LYS A 47 4.47 2.59 -5.62
C LYS A 47 3.29 3.48 -5.27
N GLU A 48 2.44 3.81 -6.25
CA GLU A 48 1.23 4.60 -6.03
C GLU A 48 0.26 3.88 -5.09
N GLU A 49 0.03 2.59 -5.30
CA GLU A 49 -0.79 1.76 -4.41
C GLU A 49 -0.21 1.70 -2.99
N LEU A 50 1.12 1.56 -2.86
CA LEU A 50 1.79 1.55 -1.55
C LEU A 50 1.63 2.90 -0.83
N ALA A 51 1.81 4.01 -1.55
CA ALA A 51 1.63 5.36 -1.01
C ALA A 51 0.17 5.60 -0.59
N ALA A 52 -0.79 5.19 -1.41
CA ALA A 52 -2.22 5.28 -1.10
C ALA A 52 -2.58 4.47 0.15
N ARG A 53 -2.05 3.25 0.28
CA ARG A 53 -2.24 2.40 1.47
C ARG A 53 -1.61 3.03 2.72
N SER A 54 -0.41 3.60 2.60
CA SER A 54 0.25 4.31 3.70
C SER A 54 -0.57 5.51 4.18
N ASN A 55 -1.00 6.37 3.25
CA ASN A 55 -1.85 7.50 3.56
C ASN A 55 -3.18 7.06 4.21
N ARG A 56 -3.81 6.01 3.68
CA ARG A 56 -5.04 5.47 4.26
C ARG A 56 -4.83 4.97 5.69
N LYS A 57 -3.70 4.35 5.98
CA LYS A 57 -3.33 3.89 7.32
C LYS A 57 -3.24 5.09 8.30
N GLU A 58 -2.53 6.14 7.93
CA GLU A 58 -2.40 7.36 8.75
C GLU A 58 -3.77 7.99 9.04
N VAL A 59 -4.61 8.14 8.01
CA VAL A 59 -5.98 8.67 8.15
C VAL A 59 -6.82 7.83 9.12
N LEU A 60 -6.72 6.50 9.05
CA LEU A 60 -7.46 5.61 9.93
C LEU A 60 -6.96 5.63 11.37
N GLU A 61 -5.65 5.72 11.57
CA GLU A 61 -5.04 5.86 12.91
C GLU A 61 -5.50 7.16 13.58
N GLU A 62 -5.50 8.27 12.84
CA GLU A 62 -5.95 9.57 13.36
C GLU A 62 -7.46 9.57 13.61
N LYS A 63 -8.26 9.01 12.69
CA LYS A 63 -9.69 8.85 12.86
C LYS A 63 -10.02 8.05 14.12
N ARG A 64 -9.30 6.95 14.37
CA ARG A 64 -9.48 6.11 15.57
C ARG A 64 -9.21 6.92 16.85
N LYS A 65 -8.07 7.63 16.93
CA LYS A 65 -7.73 8.48 18.08
C LYS A 65 -8.77 9.57 18.32
N LEU A 66 -9.20 10.26 17.26
CA LEU A 66 -10.20 11.31 17.36
C LEU A 66 -11.54 10.80 17.87
N LEU A 67 -11.98 9.62 17.43
CA LEU A 67 -13.22 9.02 17.88
C LEU A 67 -13.16 8.60 19.36
N CYS A 68 -12.04 8.02 19.80
CA CYS A 68 -11.83 7.71 21.22
C CYS A 68 -11.85 8.98 22.07
N TYR A 69 -11.11 10.02 21.66
CA TYR A 69 -11.08 11.32 22.36
C TYR A 69 -12.48 11.96 22.45
N GLN A 70 -13.25 11.93 21.36
CA GLN A 70 -14.63 12.45 21.37
C GLN A 70 -15.51 11.65 22.34
N ALA A 71 -15.40 10.32 22.37
CA ALA A 71 -16.12 9.49 23.31
C ALA A 71 -15.77 9.82 24.76
N GLU A 72 -14.47 9.98 25.07
CA GLU A 72 -13.98 10.37 26.39
C GLU A 72 -14.47 11.77 26.82
N LYS A 73 -14.48 12.74 25.91
CA LYS A 73 -15.04 14.07 26.19
C LYS A 73 -16.53 14.03 26.49
N MET A 74 -17.29 13.24 25.73
CA MET A 74 -18.72 13.07 25.97
C MET A 74 -18.99 12.32 27.29
N LEU A 75 -18.16 11.33 27.64
CA LEU A 75 -18.19 10.67 28.94
C LEU A 75 -17.97 11.69 30.07
N GLN A 76 -16.96 12.55 29.95
CA GLN A 76 -16.69 13.57 30.95
C GLN A 76 -17.89 14.52 31.13
N GLN A 77 -18.45 15.03 30.02
CA GLN A 77 -19.63 15.90 30.06
C GLN A 77 -20.85 15.22 30.69
N LEU A 78 -21.06 13.92 30.40
CA LEU A 78 -22.13 13.13 31.00
C LEU A 78 -21.97 13.06 32.53
N PHE A 79 -20.76 12.79 33.02
CA PHE A 79 -20.50 12.73 34.46
C PHE A 79 -20.53 14.10 35.14
N ASP A 80 -20.07 15.16 34.48
CA ASP A 80 -20.19 16.52 35.00
C ASP A 80 -21.67 16.90 35.20
N MET A 81 -22.54 16.52 34.26
CA MET A 81 -23.99 16.70 34.37
C MET A 81 -24.59 15.86 35.51
N LEU A 82 -24.25 14.57 35.60
CA LEU A 82 -24.82 13.65 36.59
C LEU A 82 -24.35 13.92 38.01
N LEU A 83 -23.12 14.40 38.20
CA LEU A 83 -22.54 14.67 39.51
C LEU A 83 -22.92 16.06 40.06
N THR A 84 -23.41 16.96 39.21
CA THR A 84 -23.93 18.28 39.63
C THR A 84 -25.39 18.24 40.04
N THR A 85 -26.16 17.21 39.66
CA THR A 85 -27.62 17.18 39.83
C THR A 85 -28.15 16.40 41.05
N ASP A 86 -27.36 15.57 41.73
CA ASP A 86 -27.90 14.82 42.90
C ASP A 86 -26.86 14.42 43.96
N ASN A 87 -27.13 14.74 45.24
CA ASN A 87 -26.29 14.44 46.40
C ASN A 87 -26.50 13.03 46.99
N THR A 88 -27.47 12.25 46.49
CA THR A 88 -27.76 10.90 46.98
C THR A 88 -27.56 9.87 45.85
N GLY A 89 -26.43 9.16 45.88
CA GLY A 89 -26.03 8.19 44.83
C GLY A 89 -24.65 8.46 44.20
N THR A 90 -24.00 9.57 44.57
CA THR A 90 -22.69 10.01 44.05
C THR A 90 -21.58 8.96 44.15
N GLY A 91 -21.58 8.10 45.18
CA GLY A 91 -20.56 7.06 45.34
C GLY A 91 -20.57 6.02 44.22
N HIS A 92 -21.75 5.57 43.79
CA HIS A 92 -21.86 4.58 42.72
C HIS A 92 -21.49 5.18 41.35
N LEU A 93 -21.97 6.39 41.06
CA LEU A 93 -21.63 7.11 39.83
C LEU A 93 -20.15 7.44 39.72
N LYS A 94 -19.50 7.86 40.82
CA LYS A 94 -18.04 8.06 40.87
C LYS A 94 -17.27 6.78 40.58
N GLN A 95 -17.76 5.63 41.08
CA GLN A 95 -17.14 4.34 40.79
C GLN A 95 -17.28 3.96 39.31
N ILE A 96 -18.47 4.13 38.72
CA ILE A 96 -18.70 3.91 37.29
C ILE A 96 -17.76 4.81 36.46
N HIS A 97 -17.66 6.11 36.80
CA HIS A 97 -16.78 7.06 36.11
C HIS A 97 -15.32 6.61 36.16
N LYS A 98 -14.83 6.23 37.34
CA LYS A 98 -13.45 5.73 37.51
C LYS A 98 -13.20 4.46 36.67
N THR A 99 -14.16 3.54 36.64
CA THR A 99 -14.06 2.34 35.79
C THR A 99 -14.01 2.68 34.31
N LEU A 100 -14.83 3.62 33.84
CA LEU A 100 -14.85 4.05 32.44
C LEU A 100 -13.57 4.76 32.03
N ILE A 101 -13.01 5.62 32.88
CA ILE A 101 -11.70 6.25 32.65
C ILE A 101 -10.62 5.19 32.51
N GLN A 102 -10.57 4.21 33.43
CA GLN A 102 -9.56 3.15 33.39
C GLN A 102 -9.66 2.33 32.09
N LYS A 103 -10.88 1.97 31.67
CA LYS A 103 -11.11 1.25 30.43
C LYS A 103 -10.79 2.08 29.18
N GLY A 104 -11.05 3.39 29.20
CA GLY A 104 -10.66 4.31 28.13
C GLY A 104 -9.14 4.37 27.95
N ILE A 105 -8.39 4.51 29.05
CA ILE A 105 -6.92 4.48 29.05
C ILE A 105 -6.39 3.13 28.51
N GLU A 106 -7.04 2.03 28.85
CA GLU A 106 -6.66 0.70 28.35
C GLU A 106 -6.98 0.54 26.85
N LEU A 107 -8.12 1.08 26.40
CA LEU A 107 -8.54 1.07 25.02
C LEU A 107 -7.57 1.83 24.11
N ASP A 108 -7.15 3.03 24.52
CA ASP A 108 -6.19 3.86 23.77
C ASP A 108 -4.85 3.15 23.56
N LYS A 109 -4.38 2.43 24.60
CA LYS A 109 -3.13 1.66 24.56
C LYS A 109 -3.24 0.34 23.78
N THR A 110 -4.46 -0.17 23.62
CA THR A 110 -4.68 -1.47 22.96
C THR A 110 -4.51 -1.32 21.46
N LYS A 111 -3.71 -2.21 20.86
CA LYS A 111 -3.57 -2.32 19.38
C LYS A 111 -4.11 -3.63 18.82
N ASN A 112 -4.53 -4.53 19.70
CA ASN A 112 -5.10 -5.81 19.34
C ASN A 112 -6.61 -5.66 19.17
N LEU A 113 -7.12 -5.98 17.98
CA LEU A 113 -8.53 -5.82 17.64
C LEU A 113 -9.48 -6.63 18.53
N GLN A 114 -9.13 -7.86 18.91
CA GLN A 114 -9.99 -8.68 19.76
C GLN A 114 -10.09 -8.08 21.16
N LYS A 115 -8.97 -7.63 21.73
CA LYS A 115 -8.94 -6.94 23.02
C LYS A 115 -9.69 -5.60 22.96
N GLU A 116 -9.53 -4.85 21.87
CA GLU A 116 -10.21 -3.58 21.66
C GLU A 116 -11.73 -3.75 21.64
N ARG A 117 -12.25 -4.76 20.91
CA ARG A 117 -13.68 -5.07 20.90
C ARG A 117 -14.20 -5.48 22.27
N ALA A 118 -13.46 -6.36 22.97
CA ALA A 118 -13.83 -6.77 24.32
C ALA A 118 -13.92 -5.57 25.28
N LEU A 119 -12.95 -4.65 25.23
CA LEU A 119 -12.97 -3.43 26.05
C LEU A 119 -14.15 -2.52 25.71
N ILE A 120 -14.50 -2.38 24.43
CA ILE A 120 -15.66 -1.59 24.00
C ILE A 120 -16.96 -2.21 24.53
N ASP A 121 -17.11 -3.53 24.47
CA ASP A 121 -18.30 -4.22 24.98
C ASP A 121 -18.40 -4.12 26.51
N GLU A 122 -17.27 -4.17 27.21
CA GLU A 122 -17.22 -3.90 28.64
C GLU A 122 -17.60 -2.44 28.98
N ILE A 123 -17.14 -1.46 28.17
CA ILE A 123 -17.53 -0.05 28.31
C ILE A 123 -19.04 0.12 28.15
N LYS A 124 -19.65 -0.50 27.11
CA LYS A 124 -21.11 -0.47 26.91
C LYS A 124 -21.85 -1.04 28.11
N THR A 125 -21.40 -2.19 28.60
CA THR A 125 -21.99 -2.86 29.78
C THR A 125 -21.92 -1.98 31.03
N VAL A 126 -20.86 -1.18 31.17
CA VAL A 126 -20.72 -0.23 32.29
C VAL A 126 -21.62 1.00 32.09
N LEU A 127 -21.75 1.49 30.86
CA LEU A 127 -22.64 2.60 30.51
C LEU A 127 -24.12 2.29 30.77
N GLU A 128 -24.55 1.05 30.55
CA GLU A 128 -25.92 0.60 30.81
C GLU A 128 -26.32 0.66 32.29
N LYS A 129 -25.33 0.68 33.21
CA LYS A 129 -25.56 0.80 34.66
C LYS A 129 -25.85 2.23 35.10
N ILE A 130 -25.68 3.22 34.21
CA ILE A 130 -25.99 4.61 34.50
C ILE A 130 -27.53 4.78 34.51
N PRO A 131 -28.11 5.47 35.51
CA PRO A 131 -29.54 5.78 35.52
C PRO A 131 -29.97 6.48 34.22
N GLN A 132 -30.95 5.89 33.54
CA GLN A 132 -31.35 6.34 32.20
C GLN A 132 -32.44 7.42 32.28
N ASN A 133 -32.21 8.51 31.56
CA ASN A 133 -33.24 9.47 31.17
C ASN A 133 -33.08 9.80 29.68
N ASN A 134 -34.04 10.50 29.08
CA ASN A 134 -34.03 10.75 27.63
C ASN A 134 -32.74 11.44 27.12
N GLU A 135 -32.15 12.33 27.91
CA GLU A 135 -30.90 13.03 27.54
C GLU A 135 -29.68 12.13 27.74
N VAL A 136 -29.58 11.45 28.88
CA VAL A 136 -28.51 10.49 29.22
C VAL A 136 -28.45 9.36 28.21
N SER A 137 -29.60 8.76 27.85
CA SER A 137 -29.66 7.68 26.87
C SER A 137 -29.20 8.13 25.48
N LYS A 138 -29.52 9.37 25.07
CA LYS A 138 -29.01 9.95 23.81
C LYS A 138 -27.49 10.12 23.84
N ILE A 139 -26.93 10.64 24.93
CA ILE A 139 -25.48 10.83 25.08
C ILE A 139 -24.77 9.47 25.06
N ILE A 140 -25.28 8.48 25.78
CA ILE A 140 -24.73 7.11 25.81
C ILE A 140 -24.77 6.48 24.40
N ALA A 141 -25.87 6.62 23.66
CA ALA A 141 -25.96 6.12 22.29
C ALA A 141 -24.91 6.76 21.36
N LEU A 142 -24.66 8.07 21.52
CA LEU A 142 -23.62 8.77 20.77
C LEU A 142 -22.21 8.29 21.15
N ILE A 143 -21.92 8.10 22.44
CA ILE A 143 -20.66 7.55 22.94
C ILE A 143 -20.41 6.17 22.33
N ASN A 144 -21.40 5.28 22.38
CA ASN A 144 -21.31 3.94 21.80
C ASN A 144 -21.02 4.00 20.29
N LYS A 145 -21.69 4.90 19.56
CA LYS A 145 -21.43 5.10 18.12
C LYS A 145 -19.99 5.54 17.84
N LYS A 146 -19.36 6.31 18.72
CA LYS A 146 -17.96 6.73 18.59
C LYS A 146 -17.01 5.56 18.79
N PHE A 147 -17.21 4.76 19.83
CA PHE A 147 -16.41 3.55 20.07
C PHE A 147 -16.55 2.52 18.94
N GLU A 148 -17.77 2.31 18.42
CA GLU A 148 -17.99 1.47 17.23
C GLU A 148 -17.22 1.98 16.00
N GLY A 149 -17.23 3.30 15.78
CA GLY A 149 -16.46 3.91 14.69
C GLY A 149 -14.95 3.71 14.87
N ALA A 150 -14.45 3.73 16.10
CA ALA A 150 -13.04 3.46 16.41
C ALA A 150 -12.69 1.99 16.10
N ALA A 151 -13.52 1.04 16.54
CA ALA A 151 -13.36 -0.39 16.26
C ALA A 151 -13.42 -0.71 14.76
N ALA A 152 -14.31 -0.04 14.02
CA ALA A 152 -14.39 -0.17 12.57
C ALA A 152 -13.10 0.33 11.89
N SER A 153 -12.55 1.45 12.35
CA SER A 153 -11.28 1.99 11.85
C SER A 153 -10.12 1.04 12.15
N GLN A 154 -10.08 0.43 13.35
CA GLN A 154 -9.08 -0.59 13.70
C GLN A 154 -9.22 -1.86 12.85
N THR A 155 -10.45 -2.28 12.54
CA THR A 155 -10.72 -3.42 11.65
C THR A 155 -10.14 -3.17 10.27
N GLU A 156 -10.33 -1.97 9.73
CA GLU A 156 -9.77 -1.59 8.44
C GLU A 156 -8.24 -1.52 8.46
N LEU A 157 -7.63 -0.99 9.54
CA LEU A 157 -6.17 -0.98 9.74
C LEU A 157 -5.56 -2.38 9.71
N GLN A 158 -6.21 -3.34 10.38
CA GLN A 158 -5.75 -4.72 10.39
C GLN A 158 -5.87 -5.36 9.00
N ASN A 159 -6.96 -5.09 8.28
CA ASN A 159 -7.14 -5.57 6.92
C ASN A 159 -6.05 -5.03 5.99
N LEU A 160 -5.71 -3.74 6.08
CA LEU A 160 -4.61 -3.15 5.32
C LEU A 160 -3.25 -3.78 5.65
N SER A 161 -3.03 -4.14 6.91
CA SER A 161 -1.79 -4.78 7.37
C SER A 161 -1.65 -6.24 6.90
N ASN A 162 -2.78 -6.93 6.67
CA ASN A 162 -2.82 -8.31 6.20
C ASN A 162 -2.63 -8.44 4.68
N ILE A 163 -2.73 -7.34 3.93
CA ILE A 163 -2.39 -7.35 2.52
C ILE A 163 -0.88 -7.57 2.43
N LYS A 164 -0.48 -8.80 2.06
CA LYS A 164 0.92 -9.14 1.81
C LYS A 164 1.54 -8.04 0.96
N ALA A 165 2.71 -7.56 1.35
CA ALA A 165 3.50 -6.69 0.50
C ALA A 165 3.57 -7.36 -0.88
N GLN A 166 2.98 -6.73 -1.90
CA GLN A 166 3.19 -7.15 -3.27
C GLN A 166 4.71 -7.16 -3.45
N LYS A 167 5.25 -8.27 -3.97
CA LYS A 167 6.65 -8.32 -4.34
C LYS A 167 6.86 -7.16 -5.30
N THR A 168 7.54 -6.12 -4.83
CA THR A 168 7.97 -5.03 -5.70
C THR A 168 8.70 -5.68 -6.86
N ALA A 169 8.25 -5.42 -8.09
CA ALA A 169 8.97 -5.89 -9.26
C ALA A 169 10.45 -5.52 -9.10
N ASP A 170 11.32 -6.51 -9.31
CA ASP A 170 12.69 -6.44 -8.85
C ASP A 170 13.43 -5.36 -9.64
N LYS A 171 13.92 -4.33 -8.93
CA LYS A 171 14.69 -3.25 -9.58
C LYS A 171 15.93 -3.78 -10.30
N THR A 172 16.42 -4.95 -9.90
CA THR A 172 17.52 -5.64 -10.60
C THR A 172 17.10 -6.09 -12.00
N GLN A 173 15.86 -6.56 -12.17
CA GLN A 173 15.34 -6.99 -13.47
C GLN A 173 15.28 -5.85 -14.49
N ILE A 174 14.88 -4.64 -14.09
CA ILE A 174 14.92 -3.47 -14.98
C ILE A 174 16.35 -3.15 -15.38
N LYS A 175 17.28 -3.13 -14.41
CA LYS A 175 18.69 -2.82 -14.68
C LYS A 175 19.31 -3.82 -15.67
N ASP A 176 18.98 -5.10 -15.55
CA ASP A 176 19.45 -6.14 -16.44
C ASP A 176 18.88 -5.97 -17.86
N ILE A 177 17.59 -5.66 -17.98
CA ILE A 177 16.94 -5.38 -19.27
C ILE A 177 17.56 -4.12 -19.92
N SER A 178 17.74 -3.03 -19.18
CA SER A 178 18.39 -1.81 -19.70
C SER A 178 19.81 -2.11 -20.19
N GLY A 179 20.57 -2.93 -19.45
CA GLY A 179 21.90 -3.39 -19.85
C GLY A 179 21.89 -4.21 -21.14
N ARG A 180 20.91 -5.12 -21.29
CA ARG A 180 20.72 -5.91 -22.52
C ARG A 180 20.37 -5.02 -23.72
N ILE A 181 19.48 -4.04 -23.54
CA ILE A 181 19.12 -3.07 -24.58
C ILE A 181 20.34 -2.28 -25.04
N LEU A 182 21.20 -1.84 -24.12
CA LEU A 182 22.43 -1.12 -24.47
C LEU A 182 23.36 -2.00 -25.30
N TRP A 183 23.60 -3.24 -24.85
CA TRP A 183 24.41 -4.20 -25.59
C TRP A 183 23.87 -4.48 -26.99
N LEU A 184 22.55 -4.65 -27.14
CA LEU A 184 21.91 -4.89 -28.45
C LEU A 184 22.12 -3.71 -29.39
N LYS A 185 21.99 -2.46 -28.91
CA LYS A 185 22.25 -1.26 -29.71
C LYS A 185 23.70 -1.23 -30.22
N GLU A 186 24.67 -1.53 -29.36
CA GLU A 186 26.08 -1.59 -29.77
C GLU A 186 26.34 -2.65 -30.84
N GLN A 187 25.69 -3.83 -30.75
CA GLN A 187 25.83 -4.88 -31.76
C GLN A 187 25.17 -4.50 -33.09
N ILE A 188 23.99 -3.88 -33.05
CA ILE A 188 23.30 -3.35 -34.23
C ILE A 188 24.22 -2.34 -34.94
N ASP A 189 24.81 -1.41 -34.20
CA ASP A 189 25.69 -0.38 -34.78
C ASP A 189 26.95 -0.99 -35.41
N LYS A 190 27.58 -1.97 -34.74
CA LYS A 190 28.72 -2.72 -35.31
C LYS A 190 28.36 -3.43 -36.61
N HIS A 191 27.21 -4.09 -36.67
CA HIS A 191 26.77 -4.78 -37.88
C HIS A 191 26.33 -3.82 -39.00
N LYS A 192 25.76 -2.67 -38.66
CA LYS A 192 25.49 -1.60 -39.64
C LYS A 192 26.78 -1.03 -40.22
N GLN A 193 27.79 -0.78 -39.39
CA GLN A 193 29.12 -0.34 -39.86
C GLN A 193 29.78 -1.39 -40.77
N ALA A 194 29.68 -2.68 -40.39
CA ALA A 194 30.18 -3.77 -41.23
C ALA A 194 29.43 -3.85 -42.57
N LEU A 195 28.10 -3.67 -42.57
CA LEU A 195 27.31 -3.61 -43.81
C LEU A 195 27.77 -2.47 -44.71
N SER A 196 27.96 -1.27 -44.18
CA SER A 196 28.50 -0.13 -44.93
C SER A 196 29.86 -0.47 -45.55
N TYR A 197 30.78 -1.04 -44.77
CA TYR A 197 32.11 -1.43 -45.26
C TYR A 197 32.04 -2.46 -46.41
N TRP A 198 31.23 -3.50 -46.27
CA TRP A 198 31.10 -4.54 -47.31
C TRP A 198 30.38 -4.04 -48.56
N GLN A 199 29.46 -3.08 -48.41
CA GLN A 199 28.73 -2.46 -49.51
C GLN A 199 29.54 -1.37 -50.23
N GLU A 200 30.40 -0.65 -49.52
CA GLU A 200 31.33 0.34 -50.09
C GLU A 200 32.52 -0.34 -50.79
N GLY A 201 33.01 -1.47 -50.28
CA GLY A 201 34.05 -2.29 -50.95
C GLY A 201 33.59 -3.04 -52.21
N LEU A 202 32.33 -2.83 -52.63
CA LEU A 202 31.71 -3.35 -53.86
C LEU A 202 31.73 -2.34 -55.02
N GLN A 203 32.09 -1.07 -54.78
CA GLN A 203 32.40 -0.07 -55.82
C GLN A 203 33.86 -0.20 -56.29
#